data_AF-A0A448MR13-F1
#
_entry.id   AF-A0A448MR13-F1
#
_cell.length_a   1.000
_cell.length_b   1.000
_cell.length_c   1.000
_cell.angle_alpha   90.00
_cell.angle_beta   90.00
_cell.angle_gamma   90.00
#
_symmetry.space_group_name_H-M   'P 1'
#
loop_
_entity.id
_entity.type
_entity.pdbx_description
1 polymer ?
#
loop_
_entity_poly.entity_id
_entity_poly.type
_entity_poly.pdbx_seq_one_letter_code
_entity_poly.pdbx_strand_id
1 'polypeptide(L)'
;MSEILKNDVDPIETQDWLQSLDSLIREEGVERAQYIIEQVIGQARTNGVSLPTGVTTDYVNTIPVSEQPAYPGNHEIERRIRSAVRWNAIAMVLRSQKKIST
;
A
#
# COMPACT_ATOMS: atom_id res chain seq x y z
N MET A 1 -2.82 12.42 -6.81
CA MET A 1 -3.39 13.74 -6.47
C MET A 1 -4.01 14.30 -7.74
N SER A 2 -5.25 13.92 -8.03
CA SER A 2 -5.96 14.46 -9.20
C SER A 2 -6.69 15.73 -8.77
N GLU A 3 -6.31 16.87 -9.35
CA GLU A 3 -7.07 18.13 -9.31
C GLU A 3 -8.34 18.00 -10.15
N ILE A 4 -9.25 17.10 -9.79
CA ILE A 4 -10.53 16.97 -10.48
C ILE A 4 -11.59 17.48 -9.50
N LEU A 5 -12.00 18.73 -9.73
CA LEU A 5 -13.06 19.50 -9.08
C LEU A 5 -12.77 20.00 -7.64
N LYS A 6 -12.13 21.18 -7.54
CA LYS A 6 -12.15 22.00 -6.30
C LYS A 6 -13.56 22.47 -5.90
N ASN A 7 -14.54 22.38 -6.81
CA ASN A 7 -15.96 22.56 -6.54
C ASN A 7 -16.69 21.35 -7.10
N ASP A 8 -17.26 20.53 -6.23
CA ASP A 8 -18.24 19.53 -6.63
C ASP A 8 -19.41 20.22 -7.36
N VAL A 9 -19.76 19.71 -8.55
CA VAL A 9 -20.84 20.28 -9.38
C VAL A 9 -22.21 19.97 -8.75
N ASP A 10 -22.32 18.82 -8.08
CA ASP A 10 -23.52 18.40 -7.37
C ASP A 10 -23.14 17.65 -6.07
N PRO A 11 -22.99 18.38 -4.96
CA PRO A 11 -22.63 17.77 -3.68
C PRO A 11 -23.72 16.86 -3.12
N ILE A 12 -24.98 17.00 -3.56
CA ILE A 12 -26.08 16.14 -3.11
C ILE A 12 -25.93 14.77 -3.78
N GLU A 13 -25.73 14.75 -5.10
CA GLU A 13 -25.49 13.50 -5.82
C GLU A 13 -24.26 12.76 -5.25
N THR A 14 -23.15 13.47 -5.05
CA THR A 14 -21.95 12.87 -4.43
C THR A 14 -22.24 12.29 -3.05
N GLN A 15 -23.02 13.01 -2.23
CA GLN A 15 -23.40 12.53 -0.91
C GLN A 15 -24.29 11.27 -0.99
N ASP A 16 -25.21 11.20 -1.93
CA ASP A 16 -26.09 10.04 -2.12
C ASP A 16 -25.30 8.79 -2.56
N TRP A 17 -24.31 8.95 -3.44
CA TRP A 17 -23.40 7.86 -3.82
C TRP A 17 -22.57 7.37 -2.63
N LEU A 18 -22.06 8.28 -1.79
CA LEU A 18 -21.31 7.93 -0.58
C LEU A 18 -22.20 7.21 0.44
N GLN A 19 -23.42 7.70 0.66
CA GLN A 19 -24.39 7.06 1.56
C GLN A 19 -24.81 5.67 1.06
N SER A 20 -24.93 5.49 -0.26
CA SER A 20 -25.22 4.20 -0.87
C SER A 20 -24.09 3.20 -0.63
N LEU A 21 -22.83 3.65 -0.74
CA LEU A 21 -21.67 2.81 -0.43
C LEU A 21 -21.60 2.46 1.06
N ASP A 22 -21.83 3.42 1.95
CA ASP A 22 -21.87 3.18 3.39
C ASP A 22 -22.97 2.18 3.77
N SER A 23 -24.15 2.31 3.16
CA SER A 23 -25.26 1.38 3.39
C SER A 23 -24.91 -0.02 2.91
N LEU A 24 -24.29 -0.15 1.73
CA LEU A 24 -23.81 -1.43 1.19
C LEU A 24 -22.80 -2.10 2.11
N ILE A 25 -21.83 -1.35 2.66
CA ILE A 25 -20.84 -1.88 3.60
C ILE A 25 -21.52 -2.35 4.90
N ARG A 26 -22.52 -1.61 5.40
CA ARG A 26 -23.23 -1.96 6.63
C ARG A 26 -24.13 -3.18 6.49
N GLU A 27 -24.81 -3.31 5.35
CA GLU A 27 -25.80 -4.37 5.12
C GLU A 27 -25.19 -5.64 4.52
N GLU A 28 -24.32 -5.51 3.51
CA GLU A 28 -23.77 -6.64 2.75
C GLU A 28 -22.28 -6.92 3.05
N GLY A 29 -21.60 -6.02 3.76
CA GLY A 29 -20.21 -6.19 4.18
C GLY A 29 -19.15 -5.70 3.18
N VAL A 30 -17.90 -5.72 3.63
CA VAL A 30 -16.75 -5.11 2.92
C VAL A 30 -16.43 -5.83 1.61
N GLU A 31 -16.45 -7.17 1.59
CA GLU A 31 -16.14 -7.97 0.40
C GLU A 31 -17.08 -7.66 -0.76
N ARG A 32 -18.36 -7.49 -0.46
CA ARG A 32 -19.40 -7.19 -1.44
C ARG A 32 -19.29 -5.75 -1.95
N ALA A 33 -19.02 -4.80 -1.07
CA ALA A 33 -18.74 -3.42 -1.45
C ALA A 33 -17.53 -3.32 -2.38
N GLN A 34 -16.44 -4.04 -2.08
CA GLN A 34 -15.26 -4.11 -2.94
C GLN A 34 -15.62 -4.63 -4.34
N TYR A 35 -16.36 -5.74 -4.43
CA TYR A 35 -16.79 -6.29 -5.71
C TYR A 35 -17.57 -5.27 -6.56
N ILE A 36 -18.52 -4.55 -5.96
CA ILE A 36 -19.32 -3.55 -6.69
C ILE A 36 -18.44 -2.39 -7.16
N ILE A 37 -17.53 -1.88 -6.33
CA ILE A 37 -16.59 -0.82 -6.72
C ILE A 37 -15.74 -1.27 -7.91
N GLU A 38 -15.24 -2.50 -7.90
CA GLU A 38 -14.47 -3.06 -9.03
C GLU A 38 -15.28 -3.10 -10.33
N GLN A 39 -16.56 -3.47 -10.27
CA GLN A 39 -17.45 -3.45 -11.44
C GLN A 39 -17.69 -2.02 -11.94
N VAL A 40 -17.95 -1.07 -11.05
CA VAL A 40 -18.16 0.35 -11.40
C VAL A 40 -16.91 0.94 -12.06
N ILE A 41 -15.73 0.68 -11.50
CA ILE A 41 -14.45 1.09 -12.08
C ILE A 41 -14.24 0.41 -13.45
N GLY A 42 -14.56 -0.87 -13.59
CA GLY A 42 -14.49 -1.60 -14.86
C GLY A 42 -15.38 -0.99 -15.95
N GLN A 43 -16.62 -0.62 -15.60
CA GLN A 43 -17.54 0.05 -16.51
C GLN A 43 -17.04 1.44 -16.90
N ALA A 44 -16.53 2.22 -15.94
CA ALA A 44 -15.97 3.54 -16.18
C ALA A 44 -14.78 3.48 -17.16
N ARG A 45 -13.90 2.47 -17.03
CA ARG A 45 -12.80 2.22 -17.98
C ARG A 45 -13.31 1.94 -19.40
N THR A 46 -14.32 1.07 -19.53
CA THR A 46 -14.92 0.73 -20.83
C THR A 46 -15.53 1.96 -21.50
N ASN A 47 -16.09 2.87 -20.71
CA ASN A 47 -16.70 4.12 -21.18
C ASN A 47 -15.68 5.27 -21.38
N GLY A 48 -14.37 4.98 -21.31
CA GLY A 48 -13.32 5.97 -21.59
C GLY A 48 -13.09 7.00 -20.48
N VAL A 49 -13.59 6.77 -19.27
CA VAL A 49 -13.29 7.60 -18.10
C VAL A 49 -11.81 7.42 -17.75
N SER A 50 -11.04 8.50 -17.82
CA SER A 50 -9.64 8.51 -17.40
C SER A 50 -9.56 8.41 -15.88
N LEU A 51 -9.50 7.18 -15.38
CA LEU A 51 -9.21 6.93 -13.98
C LEU A 51 -7.71 7.13 -13.75
N PRO A 52 -7.29 7.67 -12.60
CA PRO A 52 -5.89 7.69 -12.21
C PRO A 52 -5.36 6.26 -12.30
N THR A 53 -4.44 6.03 -13.25
CA THR A 53 -3.80 4.73 -13.45
C THR A 53 -2.87 4.48 -12.26
N GLY A 54 -3.39 3.79 -11.27
CA GLY A 54 -2.62 3.35 -10.12
C GLY A 54 -3.57 2.89 -9.05
N VAL A 55 -3.54 1.59 -8.76
CA VAL A 55 -3.93 1.09 -7.44
C VAL A 55 -2.84 1.61 -6.49
N THR A 56 -2.82 2.93 -6.24
CA THR A 56 -2.04 3.50 -5.16
C THR A 56 -2.78 3.09 -3.91
N THR A 57 -2.41 1.93 -3.39
CA THR A 57 -2.62 1.61 -1.98
C THR A 57 -2.07 2.77 -1.16
N ASP A 58 -2.70 3.06 -0.03
CA ASP A 58 -2.20 4.08 0.88
C ASP A 58 -0.71 3.88 1.18
N TYR A 59 0.01 4.97 1.45
CA TYR A 59 1.43 4.93 1.78
C TYR A 59 1.66 4.41 3.22
N VAL A 60 1.21 3.18 3.44
CA VAL A 60 1.26 2.41 4.68
C VAL A 60 1.57 0.96 4.33
N ASN A 61 1.95 0.15 5.33
CA ASN A 61 2.15 -1.28 5.11
C ASN A 61 0.80 -1.94 4.74
N THR A 62 0.82 -2.79 3.72
CA THR A 62 -0.37 -3.54 3.27
C THR A 62 -0.95 -4.46 4.34
N ILE A 63 -0.11 -4.99 5.24
CA ILE A 63 -0.54 -5.87 6.34
C ILE A 63 -0.57 -5.06 7.65
N PRO A 64 -1.74 -4.92 8.30
CA PRO A 64 -1.85 -4.23 9.58
C PRO A 64 -1.26 -5.05 10.72
N VAL A 65 -0.93 -4.40 11.85
CA VAL A 65 -0.33 -5.05 13.03
C VAL A 65 -1.22 -6.15 13.61
N SER A 66 -2.55 -5.99 13.53
CA SER A 66 -3.52 -6.99 14.00
C SER A 66 -3.50 -8.30 13.22
N GLU A 67 -3.11 -8.26 11.95
CA GLU A 67 -2.99 -9.43 11.06
C GLU A 67 -1.54 -9.93 10.94
N GLN A 68 -0.60 -9.22 11.57
CA GLN A 68 0.80 -9.60 11.55
C GLN A 68 1.01 -10.89 12.36
N PRO A 69 1.55 -11.97 11.78
CA PRO A 69 1.80 -13.20 12.51
C PRO A 69 2.90 -13.01 13.56
N ALA A 70 2.86 -13.82 14.61
CA ALA A 70 3.94 -13.87 15.58
C ALA A 70 5.26 -14.28 14.90
N TYR A 71 6.33 -13.56 15.19
CA TYR A 71 7.63 -13.85 14.60
C TYR A 71 8.19 -15.17 15.16
N PRO A 72 8.65 -16.11 14.31
CA PRO A 72 9.03 -17.45 14.78
C PRO A 72 10.45 -17.52 15.37
N GLY A 73 11.31 -16.53 15.12
CA GLY A 73 12.73 -16.55 15.46
C GLY A 73 13.10 -15.78 16.73
N ASN A 74 14.41 -15.77 17.05
CA ASN A 74 14.96 -15.00 18.16
C ASN A 74 15.67 -13.75 17.62
N HIS A 75 15.02 -12.59 17.81
CA HIS A 75 15.52 -11.30 17.34
C HIS A 75 16.90 -10.93 17.90
N GLU A 76 17.25 -11.34 19.12
CA GLU A 76 18.53 -10.99 19.74
C GLU A 76 19.69 -11.71 19.05
N ILE A 77 19.53 -13.02 18.83
CA ILE A 77 20.52 -13.85 18.14
C ILE A 77 20.67 -13.38 16.69
N GLU A 78 19.57 -13.16 15.99
CA GLU A 78 19.57 -12.68 14.61
C GLU A 78 20.22 -11.31 14.47
N ARG A 79 19.99 -10.40 15.43
CA ARG A 79 20.63 -9.08 15.44
C ARG A 79 22.15 -9.20 15.56
N ARG A 80 22.64 -10.08 16.43
CA ARG A 80 24.09 -10.31 16.60
C ARG A 80 24.71 -10.87 15.31
N ILE A 81 24.09 -11.88 14.71
CA ILE A 81 24.54 -12.48 13.44
C ILE A 81 24.53 -11.43 12.33
N ARG A 82 23.41 -10.71 12.15
CA ARG A 82 23.26 -9.64 11.14
C ARG A 82 24.32 -8.56 11.29
N SER A 83 24.67 -8.18 12.52
CA SER A 83 25.69 -7.18 12.80
C SER A 83 27.09 -7.65 12.41
N ALA A 84 27.45 -8.89 12.75
CA ALA A 84 28.73 -9.48 12.36
C ALA A 84 28.87 -9.60 10.83
N VAL A 85 27.81 -10.05 10.13
CA VAL A 85 27.79 -10.14 8.66
C VAL A 85 27.99 -8.76 8.02
N ARG A 86 27.27 -7.73 8.50
CA ARG A 86 27.41 -6.35 8.00
C ARG A 86 28.81 -5.81 8.21
N TRP A 87 29.40 -6.04 9.39
CA TRP A 87 30.76 -5.59 9.67
C TRP A 87 31.78 -6.28 8.76
N ASN A 88 31.67 -7.61 8.59
CA ASN A 88 32.54 -8.36 7.68
C ASN A 88 32.43 -7.85 6.24
N ALA A 89 31.22 -7.53 5.76
CA ALA A 89 31.02 -6.96 4.44
C ALA A 89 31.76 -5.63 4.27
N ILE A 90 31.61 -4.71 5.23
CA ILE A 90 32.32 -3.42 5.22
C ILE A 90 33.84 -3.63 5.27
N ALA A 91 34.31 -4.51 6.15
CA ALA A 91 35.74 -4.79 6.31
C ALA A 91 36.37 -5.35 5.02
N MET A 92 35.66 -6.22 4.29
CA MET A 92 36.12 -6.74 2.99
C MET A 92 36.28 -5.62 1.95
N VAL A 93 35.30 -4.73 1.84
CA VAL A 93 35.35 -3.61 0.89
C VAL A 93 36.50 -2.66 1.22
N LEU A 94 36.64 -2.26 2.49
CA LEU A 94 37.72 -1.38 2.93
C LEU A 94 39.11 -2.00 2.71
N ARG A 95 39.26 -3.30 2.96
CA ARG A 95 40.50 -4.03 2.68
C ARG A 95 40.85 -4.04 1.19
N SER A 96 39.86 -4.20 0.33
CA SER A 96 40.05 -4.16 -1.14
C SER A 96 40.49 -2.77 -1.59
N GLN A 97 39.80 -1.72 -1.14
CA GLN A 97 40.14 -0.32 -1.44
C GLN A 97 41.57 0.03 -0.98
N LYS A 98 41.98 -0.43 0.22
CA LYS A 98 43.34 -0.20 0.72
C LYS A 98 44.43 -0.83 -0.16
N LYS A 99 44.18 -2.01 -0.74
CA LYS A 99 45.11 -2.68 -1.66
C LYS A 99 45.24 -2.00 -3.02
N ILE A 100 44.17 -1.36 -3.51
CA ILE A 100 44.16 -0.65 -4.79
C ILE A 100 44.87 0.71 -4.68
N SER A 101 44.80 1.34 -3.51
CA SER A 101 45.37 2.66 -3.25
C SER A 101 46.87 2.65 -2.93
N THR A 102 47.52 1.49 -2.84
CA THR A 102 48.97 1.33 -2.59
C THR A 102 49.62 0.73 -3.83
#